data_AF-A0A818HI64-F1
#
_entry.id   AF-A0A818HI64-F1
#
_cell.length_a   1.000
_cell.length_b   1.000
_cell.length_c   1.000
_cell.angle_alpha   90.00
_cell.angle_beta   90.00
_cell.angle_gamma   90.00
#
_symmetry.space_group_name_H-M   'P 1'
#
loop_
_entity.id
_entity.type
_entity.pdbx_description
1 polymer ?
#
loop_
_entity_poly.entity_id
_entity_poly.type
_entity_poly.pdbx_seq_one_letter_code
_entity_poly.pdbx_strand_id
1 'polypeptide(L)'
;MGTKAQQTVCAKCKKTKAIVTCKGCSTDFCVDHSNEHHNELSEQLSKAENQFNQFKSEIEVQKAKPQIHELMKQIDQWEYESTKKIRQVADEVRHKL
;
A
#
# COMPACT_ATOMS: atom_id res chain seq x y z
N MET A 1 18.93 51.66 12.45
CA MET A 1 19.39 50.27 12.26
C MET A 1 18.56 49.66 11.14
N GLY A 2 19.12 49.51 9.94
CA GLY A 2 18.37 48.99 8.79
C GLY A 2 18.27 47.47 8.85
N THR A 3 17.05 46.94 8.96
CA THR A 3 16.76 45.52 8.78
C THR A 3 17.08 45.11 7.34
N LYS A 4 18.14 44.32 7.14
CA LYS A 4 18.37 43.64 5.86
C LYS A 4 17.21 42.67 5.62
N ALA A 5 16.37 42.93 4.63
CA ALA A 5 15.40 41.95 4.17
C ALA A 5 16.15 40.69 3.72
N GLN A 6 15.93 39.56 4.40
CA GLN A 6 16.45 38.28 3.95
C GLN A 6 15.82 37.96 2.61
N GLN A 7 16.64 37.93 1.56
CA GLN A 7 16.19 37.60 0.22
C GLN A 7 15.85 36.11 0.16
N THR A 8 14.58 35.80 -0.07
CA THR A 8 14.12 34.43 -0.28
C THR A 8 14.66 33.89 -1.60
N VAL A 9 15.23 32.70 -1.58
CA VAL A 9 15.84 32.04 -2.76
C VAL A 9 15.16 30.70 -3.03
N CYS A 10 15.11 30.31 -4.31
CA CYS A 10 14.63 29.00 -4.69
C CYS A 10 15.47 27.89 -4.05
N ALA A 11 14.85 26.91 -3.42
CA ALA A 11 15.52 25.79 -2.77
C ALA A 11 16.36 24.95 -3.75
N LYS A 12 15.91 24.81 -5.01
CA LYS A 12 16.54 23.99 -6.05
C LYS A 12 17.68 24.70 -6.79
N CYS A 13 17.46 25.92 -7.30
CA CYS A 13 18.47 26.64 -8.10
C CYS A 13 19.16 27.81 -7.40
N LYS A 14 18.80 28.13 -6.15
CA LYS A 14 19.35 29.20 -5.31
C LYS A 14 19.26 30.62 -5.89
N LYS A 15 18.43 30.82 -6.93
CA LYS A 15 18.20 32.14 -7.55
C LYS A 15 17.07 32.90 -6.85
N THR A 16 17.24 34.21 -6.72
CA THR A 16 16.28 35.20 -6.23
C THR A 16 15.34 35.68 -7.35
N LYS A 17 14.67 34.73 -8.03
CA LYS A 17 13.58 35.03 -8.97
C LYS A 17 12.26 35.15 -8.21
N ALA A 18 11.14 35.39 -8.92
CA ALA A 18 9.80 35.28 -8.33
C ALA A 18 9.67 33.95 -7.57
N ILE A 19 9.53 34.05 -6.25
CA ILE A 19 9.45 32.90 -5.33
C ILE A 19 7.99 32.55 -5.08
N VAL A 20 7.71 31.26 -5.11
CA VAL A 20 6.46 30.63 -4.72
C VAL A 20 6.76 29.68 -3.57
N THR A 21 6.03 29.84 -2.47
CA THR A 21 6.16 28.97 -1.31
C THR A 21 5.16 27.82 -1.41
N CYS A 22 5.65 26.58 -1.46
CA CYS A 22 4.82 25.41 -1.26
C CYS A 22 4.52 25.29 0.25
N LYS A 23 3.29 25.60 0.67
CA LYS A 23 2.90 25.50 2.09
C LYS A 23 2.95 24.06 2.63
N GLY A 24 2.61 23.08 1.79
CA GLY A 24 2.64 21.67 2.18
C GLY A 24 4.05 21.18 2.52
N CYS A 25 5.05 21.60 1.76
CA CYS A 25 6.45 21.24 1.98
C CYS A 25 7.22 22.30 2.78
N SER A 26 6.59 23.42 3.12
CA SER A 26 7.24 24.59 3.74
C SER A 26 8.55 25.00 3.04
N THR A 27 8.55 24.94 1.71
CA THR A 27 9.76 25.14 0.88
C THR A 27 9.48 26.17 -0.22
N ASP A 28 10.47 27.02 -0.44
CA ASP A 28 10.42 28.09 -1.45
C ASP A 28 11.03 27.64 -2.78
N PHE A 29 10.33 27.88 -3.88
CA PHE A 29 10.79 27.55 -5.23
C PHE A 29 10.64 28.76 -6.15
N CYS A 30 11.44 28.84 -7.21
CA CYS A 30 11.05 29.70 -8.33
C CYS A 30 9.93 29.03 -9.12
N VAL A 31 9.19 29.81 -9.91
CA VAL A 31 8.01 29.33 -10.68
C VAL A 31 8.28 28.00 -11.41
N ASP A 32 9.38 27.91 -12.15
CA ASP A 32 9.74 26.70 -12.91
C ASP A 32 9.84 25.45 -12.00
N HIS A 33 10.62 25.54 -10.92
CA HIS A 33 10.80 24.43 -9.98
C HIS A 33 9.57 24.18 -9.10
N SER A 34 8.71 25.18 -8.92
CA SER A 34 7.41 24.99 -8.26
C SER A 34 6.48 24.12 -9.12
N ASN A 35 6.49 24.33 -10.44
CA ASN A 35 5.70 23.51 -11.37
C ASN A 35 6.26 22.09 -11.45
N GLU A 36 7.58 21.93 -11.55
CA GLU A 36 8.22 20.61 -11.49
C GLU A 36 7.86 19.87 -10.20
N HIS A 37 7.97 20.55 -9.05
CA HIS A 37 7.61 19.98 -7.76
C HIS A 37 6.13 19.55 -7.71
N HIS A 38 5.22 20.36 -8.25
CA HIS A 38 3.80 20.00 -8.31
C HIS A 38 3.54 18.78 -9.21
N ASN A 39 4.24 18.68 -10.34
CA ASN A 39 4.16 17.52 -11.22
C ASN A 39 4.69 16.25 -10.53
N GLU A 40 5.83 16.33 -9.85
CA GLU A 40 6.38 15.21 -9.06
C GLU A 40 5.38 14.74 -7.99
N LEU A 41 4.73 15.66 -7.27
CA LEU A 41 3.70 15.32 -6.29
C LEU A 41 2.48 14.66 -6.94
N SER A 42 2.05 15.15 -8.10
CA SER A 42 0.91 14.58 -8.85
C SER A 42 1.19 13.16 -9.34
N GLU A 43 2.42 12.89 -9.78
CA GLU A 43 2.86 11.55 -10.18
C GLU A 43 2.91 10.59 -8.98
N GLN A 44 3.46 11.05 -7.85
CA GLN A 44 3.49 10.26 -6.62
C GLN A 44 2.09 9.92 -6.12
N LEU A 45 1.16 10.87 -6.15
CA LEU A 45 -0.23 10.65 -5.76
C LEU A 45 -0.89 9.62 -6.68
N SER A 46 -0.78 9.80 -8.00
CA SER A 46 -1.32 8.86 -8.99
C SER A 46 -0.80 7.43 -8.77
N LYS A 47 0.49 7.30 -8.45
CA LYS A 47 1.10 6.01 -8.14
C LYS A 47 0.51 5.39 -6.87
N ALA A 48 0.35 6.18 -5.81
CA ALA A 48 -0.23 5.73 -4.55
C ALA A 48 -1.69 5.28 -4.73
N GLU A 49 -2.49 6.02 -5.49
CA GLU A 49 -3.87 5.67 -5.82
C GLU A 49 -3.97 4.36 -6.60
N ASN A 50 -3.09 4.17 -7.60
CA ASN A 50 -3.03 2.93 -8.36
C ASN A 50 -2.67 1.73 -7.47
N GLN A 51 -1.66 1.88 -6.59
CA GLN A 51 -1.29 0.84 -5.63
C GLN A 51 -2.43 0.52 -4.67
N PHE A 52 -3.12 1.54 -4.17
CA PHE A 52 -4.28 1.37 -3.30
C PHE A 52 -5.41 0.61 -3.99
N ASN A 53 -5.73 0.98 -5.23
CA ASN A 53 -6.78 0.33 -6.02
C ASN A 53 -6.44 -1.13 -6.32
N GLN A 54 -5.17 -1.42 -6.65
CA GLN A 54 -4.71 -2.79 -6.85
C GLN A 54 -4.86 -3.61 -5.57
N PHE A 55 -4.36 -3.10 -4.44
CA PHE A 55 -4.44 -3.80 -3.16
C PHE A 55 -5.89 -4.06 -2.72
N LYS A 56 -6.77 -3.06 -2.90
CA LYS A 56 -8.20 -3.20 -2.65
C LYS A 56 -8.81 -4.31 -3.50
N SER A 57 -8.48 -4.36 -4.80
CA SER A 57 -8.95 -5.40 -5.71
C SER A 57 -8.50 -6.80 -5.26
N GLU A 58 -7.22 -6.94 -4.89
CA GLU A 58 -6.66 -8.21 -4.41
C GLU A 58 -7.38 -8.70 -3.15
N ILE A 59 -7.66 -7.81 -2.19
CA ILE A 59 -8.44 -8.14 -0.98
C ILE A 59 -9.85 -8.61 -1.34
N GLU A 60 -10.55 -7.90 -2.22
CA GLU A 60 -11.92 -8.25 -2.59
C GLU A 60 -11.98 -9.62 -3.30
N VAL A 61 -10.98 -9.94 -4.13
CA VAL A 61 -10.84 -11.28 -4.73
C VAL A 61 -10.65 -12.36 -3.66
N GLN A 62 -9.79 -12.12 -2.66
CA GLN A 62 -9.57 -13.06 -1.57
C GLN A 62 -10.83 -13.26 -0.72
N LYS A 63 -11.57 -12.20 -0.41
CA LYS A 63 -12.85 -12.28 0.32
C LYS A 63 -13.92 -13.03 -0.45
N ALA A 64 -14.00 -12.84 -1.77
CA ALA A 64 -15.00 -13.51 -2.61
C ALA A 64 -14.71 -15.01 -2.78
N LYS A 65 -13.45 -15.43 -2.67
CA LYS A 65 -13.02 -16.82 -2.87
C LYS A 65 -12.07 -17.28 -1.76
N PRO A 66 -12.54 -17.34 -0.49
CA PRO A 66 -11.71 -17.73 0.65
C PRO A 66 -11.09 -19.13 0.47
N GLN A 67 -11.78 -20.04 -0.23
CA GLN A 67 -11.31 -21.39 -0.54
C GLN A 67 -10.04 -21.44 -1.41
N ILE A 68 -9.70 -20.36 -2.12
CA ILE A 68 -8.43 -20.29 -2.87
C ILE A 68 -7.26 -20.06 -1.93
N HIS A 69 -7.52 -19.49 -0.74
CA HIS A 69 -6.49 -19.20 0.24
C HIS A 69 -5.82 -20.49 0.71
N GLU A 70 -4.50 -20.49 0.76
CA GLU A 70 -3.70 -21.67 1.09
C GLU A 70 -4.05 -22.24 2.47
N LEU A 71 -4.35 -21.38 3.44
CA LEU A 71 -4.82 -21.82 4.76
C LEU A 71 -6.15 -22.60 4.69
N MET A 72 -7.07 -22.23 3.81
CA MET A 72 -8.33 -22.98 3.66
C MET A 72 -8.07 -24.38 3.11
N LYS A 73 -7.16 -24.52 2.14
CA LYS A 73 -6.75 -25.85 1.64
C LYS A 73 -6.11 -26.71 2.73
N GLN A 74 -5.30 -26.11 3.60
CA GLN A 74 -4.70 -26.82 4.73
C GLN A 74 -5.75 -27.27 5.74
N ILE A 75 -6.76 -26.43 6.01
CA ILE A 75 -7.91 -26.80 6.85
C ILE A 75 -8.68 -27.96 6.23
N ASP A 76 -9.01 -27.88 4.93
CA ASP A 76 -9.73 -28.94 4.22
C ASP A 76 -8.97 -30.28 4.26
N GLN A 77 -7.65 -30.23 4.06
CA GLN A 77 -6.79 -31.41 4.15
C GLN A 77 -6.78 -31.99 5.57
N TRP A 78 -6.67 -31.14 6.59
CA TRP A 78 -6.69 -31.57 7.98
C TRP A 78 -8.03 -32.19 8.38
N GLU A 79 -9.15 -31.62 7.92
CA GLU A 79 -10.49 -32.18 8.12
C GLU A 79 -10.64 -33.55 7.45
N TYR A 80 -10.16 -33.68 6.21
CA TYR A 80 -10.18 -34.94 5.48
C TYR A 80 -9.39 -36.03 6.22
N GLU A 81 -8.15 -35.75 6.61
CA GLU A 81 -7.30 -36.70 7.31
C GLU A 81 -7.86 -37.11 8.67
N SER A 82 -8.39 -36.15 9.41
CA SER A 82 -9.00 -36.39 10.72
C SER A 82 -10.23 -37.28 10.58
N THR A 83 -11.11 -36.96 9.63
CA THR A 83 -12.31 -37.77 9.34
C THR A 83 -11.93 -39.19 8.92
N LYS A 84 -10.91 -39.33 8.06
CA LYS A 84 -10.42 -40.64 7.61
C LYS A 84 -9.92 -41.48 8.79
N LYS A 85 -9.10 -40.90 9.69
CA LYS A 85 -8.60 -41.59 10.89
C LYS A 85 -9.74 -42.04 11.81
N ILE A 86 -10.71 -41.16 12.06
CA ILE A 86 -11.88 -41.48 12.90
C ILE A 86 -12.66 -42.67 12.31
N ARG A 87 -12.88 -42.67 10.99
CA ARG A 87 -13.58 -43.78 10.30
C ARG A 87 -12.80 -45.09 10.40
N GLN A 88 -11.49 -45.06 10.14
CA GLN A 88 -10.64 -46.24 10.26
C GLN A 88 -10.73 -46.88 11.65
N VAL A 89 -10.58 -46.06 12.71
CA VAL A 89 -10.69 -46.56 14.09
C VAL A 89 -12.10 -47.10 14.38
N ALA A 90 -13.15 -46.42 13.92
CA ALA A 90 -14.52 -46.88 14.12
C ALA A 90 -14.78 -48.23 13.43
N ASP A 91 -14.28 -48.42 12.21
CA ASP A 91 -14.43 -49.66 11.45
C ASP A 91 -13.62 -50.80 12.08
N GLU A 92 -12.39 -50.53 12.53
CA GLU A 92 -11.59 -51.49 13.29
C GLU A 92 -12.29 -51.99 14.56
N VAL A 93 -12.97 -51.09 15.28
CA VAL A 93 -13.75 -51.47 16.48
C VAL A 93 -14.99 -52.28 16.10
N ARG A 94 -15.72 -51.88 15.05
CA ARG A 94 -16.89 -52.63 14.56
C ARG A 94 -16.54 -54.06 14.13
N HIS A 95 -15.38 -54.24 13.50
CA HIS A 95 -14.91 -55.56 13.07
C HIS A 95 -14.40 -56.46 14.22
N LYS A 96 -14.20 -55.91 15.42
CA LYS A 96 -13.77 -56.63 16.63
C LYS A 96 -14.94 -57.02 17.55
N LEU A 97 -16.16 -56.55 17.26
CA LEU A 97 -17.41 -56.92 17.93
C LEU A 97 -18.05 -58.11 17.23
#